data_AF-A0A537JTE3-F1
#
_entry.id   AF-A0A537JTE3-F1
#
_cell.length_a   1.000
_cell.length_b   1.000
_cell.length_c   1.000
_cell.angle_alpha   90.00
_cell.angle_beta   90.00
_cell.angle_gamma   90.00
#
_symmetry.space_group_name_H-M   'P 1'
#
loop_
_entity.id
_entity.type
_entity.pdbx_description
1 polymer ?
#
loop_
_entity_poly.entity_id
_entity_poly.type
_entity_poly.pdbx_seq_one_letter_code
_entity_poly.pdbx_strand_id
1 'polypeptide(L)'
;MPYNNRLTIILRFSGLLLLLLFIHLVAESLSGRRKWKGILFLGLSLLIIRLIIYFFPELLNLRQFELFDPSIYGSNMIQRSLGDLWMNSSFFCWLILFSWYKVQHVKNFLTPLPSWLKWIVGILSLCLLIYSTFILSSVIRSIVADSKISFDVTNFSTVPRYTVAGFIVLATLSLSYYYFTQLLFRAIFPLFRDNIWLVYFAIAFSGLVYLSIKSGNPTVLFYIPVLAWLLIYTWMVNRDGVILNRIRINIAGILFWIFVFSVSIAAIMVAENRKAEWERRKFYAEKKAVQTDPSSERLMNIALKYLDNDFFEENFNRFKDSASNRYL
;
A
#
# COMPACT_ATOMS: atom_id res chain seq x y z
N MET A 1 12.30 -28.22 -3.85
CA MET A 1 10.95 -28.25 -4.47
C MET A 1 11.10 -28.77 -5.89
N PRO A 2 10.16 -29.57 -6.42
CA PRO A 2 10.23 -30.06 -7.79
C PRO A 2 10.18 -28.86 -8.75
N TYR A 3 11.19 -28.71 -9.59
CA TYR A 3 11.19 -27.69 -10.65
C TYR A 3 10.33 -28.18 -11.79
N ASN A 4 9.36 -27.36 -12.21
CA ASN A 4 8.59 -27.68 -13.40
C ASN A 4 9.49 -27.52 -14.63
N ASN A 5 9.36 -28.44 -15.59
CA ASN A 5 10.03 -28.31 -16.88
C ASN A 5 9.52 -27.04 -17.61
N ARG A 6 10.38 -26.40 -18.41
CA ARG A 6 10.05 -25.17 -19.15
C ARG A 6 8.77 -25.31 -19.99
N LEU A 7 8.57 -26.46 -20.62
CA LEU A 7 7.36 -26.74 -21.39
C LEU A 7 6.10 -26.74 -20.50
N THR A 8 6.15 -27.39 -19.35
CA THR A 8 5.04 -27.42 -18.38
C THR A 8 4.70 -26.02 -17.89
N ILE A 9 5.71 -25.18 -17.64
CA ILE A 9 5.53 -23.79 -17.25
C ILE A 9 4.78 -23.03 -18.36
N ILE A 10 5.28 -23.10 -19.60
CA ILE A 10 4.67 -22.41 -20.75
C ILE A 10 3.21 -22.84 -20.94
N LEU A 11 2.93 -24.14 -20.87
CA LEU A 11 1.56 -24.66 -21.01
C LEU A 11 0.64 -24.19 -19.88
N ARG A 12 1.10 -24.20 -18.62
CA ARG A 12 0.32 -23.72 -17.46
C ARG A 12 0.02 -22.22 -17.57
N PHE A 13 0.99 -21.40 -17.92
CA PHE A 13 0.79 -19.96 -18.09
C PHE A 13 -0.08 -19.64 -19.31
N SER A 14 0.12 -20.33 -20.43
CA SER A 14 -0.74 -20.18 -21.61
C SER A 14 -2.18 -20.57 -21.31
N GLY A 15 -2.39 -21.70 -20.63
CA GLY A 15 -3.72 -22.14 -20.18
C GLY A 15 -4.37 -21.14 -19.24
N LEU A 16 -3.62 -20.57 -18.29
CA LEU A 16 -4.10 -19.51 -17.40
C LEU A 16 -4.48 -18.25 -18.20
N LEU A 17 -3.66 -17.81 -19.15
CA LEU A 17 -3.95 -16.64 -20.00
C LEU A 17 -5.21 -16.86 -20.84
N LEU A 18 -5.35 -18.04 -21.45
CA LEU A 18 -6.56 -18.41 -22.22
C LEU A 18 -7.80 -18.44 -21.33
N LEU A 19 -7.70 -18.97 -20.11
CA LEU A 19 -8.79 -18.96 -19.13
C LEU A 19 -9.18 -17.52 -18.76
N LEU A 20 -8.20 -16.66 -18.47
CA LEU A 20 -8.44 -15.25 -18.15
C LEU A 20 -9.08 -14.51 -19.34
N LEU A 21 -8.63 -14.77 -20.56
CA LEU A 21 -9.24 -14.23 -21.77
C LEU A 21 -10.68 -14.73 -21.95
N PHE A 22 -10.93 -16.02 -21.75
CA PHE A 22 -12.28 -16.58 -21.79
C PHE A 22 -13.21 -15.91 -20.76
N ILE A 23 -12.75 -15.78 -19.51
CA ILE A 23 -13.50 -15.09 -18.45
C ILE A 23 -13.81 -13.64 -18.85
N HIS A 24 -12.85 -12.95 -19.45
CA HIS A 24 -13.05 -11.59 -19.94
C HIS A 24 -14.13 -11.50 -21.02
N LEU A 25 -14.09 -12.39 -22.02
CA LEU A 25 -15.09 -12.45 -23.09
C LEU A 25 -16.49 -12.77 -22.54
N VAL A 26 -16.59 -13.67 -21.56
CA VAL A 26 -17.86 -13.97 -20.89
C VAL A 26 -18.36 -12.75 -20.11
N ALA A 27 -17.48 -12.09 -19.34
CA ALA A 27 -17.82 -10.86 -18.61
C ALA A 27 -18.31 -9.76 -19.56
N GLU A 28 -17.68 -9.62 -20.72
CA GLU A 28 -18.05 -8.70 -21.78
C GLU A 28 -19.46 -9.01 -22.32
N SER A 29 -19.74 -10.27 -22.65
CA SER A 29 -21.05 -10.71 -23.12
C SER A 29 -22.17 -10.48 -22.09
N LEU A 30 -21.91 -10.77 -20.81
CA LEU A 30 -22.84 -10.56 -19.71
C LEU A 30 -23.09 -9.06 -19.45
N SER A 31 -22.04 -8.26 -19.59
CA SER A 31 -22.13 -6.80 -19.46
C SER A 31 -22.99 -6.17 -20.57
N GLY A 32 -23.13 -6.82 -21.73
CA GLY A 32 -24.01 -6.37 -22.81
C GLY A 32 -25.49 -6.36 -22.40
N ARG A 33 -25.94 -7.32 -21.58
CA ARG A 33 -27.32 -7.37 -21.06
C ARG A 33 -27.52 -6.45 -19.86
N ARG A 34 -26.68 -6.61 -18.83
CA ARG A 34 -26.69 -5.78 -17.61
C ARG A 34 -25.26 -5.58 -17.15
N LYS A 35 -24.77 -4.34 -17.22
CA LYS A 35 -23.39 -3.95 -16.91
C LYS A 35 -22.87 -4.51 -15.57
N TRP A 36 -23.68 -4.41 -14.51
CA TRP A 36 -23.33 -4.92 -13.17
C TRP A 36 -23.12 -6.43 -13.11
N LYS A 37 -23.82 -7.22 -13.94
CA LYS A 37 -23.63 -8.69 -13.97
C LYS A 37 -22.26 -9.06 -14.53
N GLY A 38 -21.80 -8.37 -15.56
CA GLY A 38 -20.45 -8.57 -16.10
C GLY A 38 -19.35 -8.21 -15.11
N ILE A 39 -19.50 -7.06 -14.42
CA ILE A 39 -18.57 -6.62 -13.37
C ILE A 39 -18.52 -7.63 -12.22
N LEU A 40 -19.68 -8.07 -11.73
CA LEU A 40 -19.77 -9.04 -10.64
C LEU A 40 -19.16 -10.39 -11.03
N PHE A 41 -19.43 -10.87 -12.25
CA PHE A 41 -18.86 -12.11 -12.76
C PHE A 41 -17.34 -12.04 -12.87
N LEU A 42 -16.79 -10.96 -13.44
CA LEU A 42 -15.35 -10.75 -13.52
C LEU A 42 -14.72 -10.69 -12.13
N GLY A 43 -15.30 -9.93 -11.21
CA GLY A 43 -14.79 -9.83 -9.84
C GLY A 43 -14.79 -11.16 -9.10
N LEU A 44 -15.90 -11.91 -9.17
CA LEU A 44 -16.03 -13.20 -8.49
C LEU A 44 -15.08 -14.25 -9.10
N SER A 45 -14.95 -14.30 -10.43
CA SER A 45 -14.06 -15.24 -11.10
C SER A 45 -12.58 -14.98 -10.80
N LEU A 46 -12.14 -13.72 -10.82
CA LEU A 46 -10.77 -13.35 -10.43
C LEU A 46 -10.49 -13.67 -8.95
N LEU A 47 -11.47 -13.45 -8.07
CA LEU A 47 -11.36 -13.81 -6.66
C LEU A 47 -11.24 -15.33 -6.46
N ILE A 48 -12.07 -16.12 -7.14
CA ILE A 48 -12.00 -17.59 -7.10
C ILE A 48 -10.65 -18.07 -7.60
N ILE A 49 -10.17 -17.56 -8.74
CA ILE A 49 -8.83 -17.89 -9.26
C ILE A 49 -7.77 -17.56 -8.21
N ARG A 50 -7.86 -16.39 -7.56
CA ARG A 50 -6.90 -16.00 -6.54
C ARG A 50 -6.92 -16.95 -5.33
N LEU A 51 -8.09 -17.36 -4.86
CA LEU A 51 -8.22 -18.32 -3.77
C LEU A 51 -7.68 -19.70 -4.16
N ILE A 52 -7.95 -20.16 -5.39
CA ILE A 52 -7.40 -21.43 -5.89
C ILE A 52 -5.87 -21.39 -5.89
N ILE A 53 -5.26 -20.33 -6.42
CA ILE A 53 -3.80 -20.18 -6.44
C ILE A 53 -3.22 -20.11 -5.01
N TYR A 54 -3.97 -19.52 -4.07
CA TYR A 54 -3.55 -19.38 -2.69
C TYR A 54 -3.57 -20.71 -1.92
N PHE A 55 -4.66 -21.48 -2.03
CA PHE A 55 -4.82 -22.76 -1.33
C PHE A 55 -4.12 -23.93 -2.01
N PHE A 56 -3.94 -23.87 -3.33
CA PHE A 56 -3.30 -24.94 -4.12
C PHE A 56 -2.03 -24.43 -4.82
N PRO A 57 -0.95 -24.10 -4.07
CA PRO A 57 0.26 -23.53 -4.64
C PRO A 57 0.98 -24.47 -5.62
N GLU A 58 0.74 -25.78 -5.54
CA GLU A 58 1.33 -26.80 -6.42
C GLU A 58 0.81 -26.74 -7.87
N LEU A 59 -0.41 -26.19 -8.08
CA LEU A 59 -1.02 -26.08 -9.41
C LEU A 59 -0.17 -25.27 -10.38
N LEU A 60 0.35 -24.13 -9.92
CA LEU A 60 1.20 -23.25 -10.74
C LEU A 60 2.67 -23.29 -10.31
N ASN A 61 2.97 -23.77 -9.09
CA ASN A 61 4.31 -23.81 -8.51
C ASN A 61 5.04 -22.46 -8.63
N LEU A 62 4.35 -21.37 -8.29
CA LEU A 62 4.85 -20.00 -8.48
C LEU A 62 6.10 -19.71 -7.64
N ARG A 63 6.28 -20.42 -6.52
CA ARG A 63 7.45 -20.29 -5.63
C ARG A 63 8.78 -20.68 -6.28
N GLN A 64 8.77 -21.34 -7.43
CA GLN A 64 9.99 -21.61 -8.18
C GLN A 64 10.60 -20.33 -8.81
N PHE A 65 9.85 -19.24 -8.89
CA PHE A 65 10.31 -17.96 -9.41
C PHE A 65 10.74 -17.02 -8.28
N GLU A 66 11.87 -16.34 -8.46
CA GLU A 66 12.42 -15.42 -7.45
C GLU A 66 11.45 -14.30 -7.05
N LEU A 67 10.59 -13.84 -7.97
CA LEU A 67 9.57 -12.81 -7.70
C LEU A 67 8.57 -13.23 -6.59
N PHE A 68 8.34 -14.54 -6.44
CA PHE A 68 7.43 -15.10 -5.45
C PHE A 68 8.14 -15.57 -4.18
N ASP A 69 9.45 -15.26 -4.03
CA ASP A 69 10.20 -15.52 -2.81
C ASP A 69 9.84 -14.49 -1.72
N PRO A 70 9.31 -14.92 -0.56
CA PRO A 70 9.04 -14.04 0.57
C PRO A 70 10.29 -13.34 1.12
N SER A 71 11.49 -13.84 0.83
CA SER A 71 12.74 -13.27 1.31
C SER A 71 13.06 -11.89 0.72
N ILE A 72 12.48 -11.56 -0.44
CA ILE A 72 12.66 -10.29 -1.16
C ILE A 72 11.64 -9.24 -0.69
N TYR A 73 10.40 -9.66 -0.51
CA TYR A 73 9.31 -8.84 0.03
C TYR A 73 8.30 -9.76 0.69
N GLY A 74 7.94 -9.50 1.94
CA GLY A 74 6.93 -10.27 2.66
C GLY A 74 6.30 -9.41 3.73
N SER A 75 5.20 -8.73 3.39
CA SER A 75 4.58 -7.77 4.31
C SER A 75 3.53 -8.43 5.20
N ASN A 76 2.62 -9.23 4.63
CA ASN A 76 1.46 -9.77 5.34
C ASN A 76 1.01 -11.12 4.79
N MET A 77 0.12 -11.82 5.51
CA MET A 77 -0.44 -13.12 5.11
C MET A 77 -1.15 -13.13 3.75
N ILE A 78 -1.64 -11.95 3.30
CA ILE A 78 -2.26 -11.73 1.98
C ILE A 78 -1.23 -11.36 0.90
N GLN A 79 -0.13 -10.70 1.28
CA GLN A 79 0.94 -10.22 0.41
C GLN A 79 2.26 -10.86 0.83
N ARG A 80 2.35 -12.18 0.58
CA ARG A 80 3.48 -13.01 1.02
C ARG A 80 4.75 -12.78 0.20
N SER A 81 4.61 -12.26 -1.02
CA SER A 81 5.70 -12.06 -1.97
C SER A 81 5.44 -10.87 -2.89
N LEU A 82 6.48 -10.37 -3.57
CA LEU A 82 6.33 -9.27 -4.54
C LEU A 82 5.43 -9.70 -5.71
N GLY A 83 5.56 -10.96 -6.15
CA GLY A 83 4.71 -11.56 -7.17
C GLY A 83 3.25 -11.66 -6.76
N ASP A 84 2.97 -11.97 -5.50
CA ASP A 84 1.60 -11.97 -4.95
C ASP A 84 0.98 -10.57 -4.98
N LEU A 85 1.76 -9.55 -4.64
CA LEU A 85 1.33 -8.16 -4.70
C LEU A 85 1.09 -7.72 -6.16
N TRP A 86 1.98 -8.09 -7.07
CA TRP A 86 1.83 -7.82 -8.50
C TRP A 86 0.54 -8.43 -9.06
N MET A 87 0.26 -9.70 -8.76
CA MET A 87 -0.96 -10.36 -9.21
C MET A 87 -2.21 -9.71 -8.60
N ASN A 88 -2.20 -9.42 -7.29
CA ASN A 88 -3.30 -8.73 -6.62
C ASN A 88 -3.58 -7.35 -7.25
N SER A 89 -2.52 -6.56 -7.46
CA SER A 89 -2.63 -5.24 -8.09
C SER A 89 -3.13 -5.31 -9.52
N SER A 90 -2.69 -6.30 -10.29
CA SER A 90 -3.11 -6.51 -11.69
C SER A 90 -4.57 -6.94 -11.80
N PHE A 91 -5.03 -7.87 -10.95
CA PHE A 91 -6.43 -8.30 -10.93
C PHE A 91 -7.35 -7.17 -10.48
N PHE A 92 -6.94 -6.41 -9.46
CA PHE A 92 -7.68 -5.23 -9.03
C PHE A 92 -7.73 -4.17 -10.14
N CYS A 93 -6.60 -3.86 -10.77
CA CYS A 93 -6.52 -2.93 -11.90
C CYS A 93 -7.47 -3.33 -13.02
N TRP A 94 -7.44 -4.61 -13.41
CA TRP A 94 -8.31 -5.13 -14.45
C TRP A 94 -9.78 -4.97 -14.10
N LEU A 95 -10.19 -5.36 -12.90
CA LEU A 95 -11.58 -5.23 -12.45
C LEU A 95 -12.04 -3.77 -12.46
N ILE A 96 -11.21 -2.84 -11.98
CA ILE A 96 -11.55 -1.43 -11.89
C ILE A 96 -11.60 -0.79 -13.29
N LEU A 97 -10.64 -1.05 -14.16
CA LEU A 97 -10.64 -0.54 -15.53
C LEU A 97 -11.85 -1.07 -16.31
N PHE A 98 -12.18 -2.35 -16.17
CA PHE A 98 -13.38 -2.92 -16.77
C PHE A 98 -14.65 -2.25 -16.24
N SER A 99 -14.76 -2.07 -14.92
CA SER A 99 -15.88 -1.40 -14.28
C SER A 99 -16.04 0.05 -14.76
N TRP A 100 -14.93 0.78 -14.82
CA TRP A 100 -14.87 2.14 -15.34
C TRP A 100 -15.34 2.20 -16.80
N TYR A 101 -14.76 1.38 -17.67
CA TYR A 101 -15.12 1.33 -19.09
C TYR A 101 -16.62 1.09 -19.32
N LYS A 102 -17.25 0.20 -18.53
CA LYS A 102 -18.67 -0.09 -18.65
C LYS A 102 -19.58 1.01 -18.11
N VAL A 103 -19.19 1.64 -16.99
CA VAL A 103 -20.03 2.58 -16.26
C VAL A 103 -19.81 4.04 -16.71
N GLN A 104 -18.65 4.38 -17.30
CA GLN A 104 -18.26 5.77 -17.59
C GLN A 104 -19.36 6.58 -18.31
N HIS A 105 -20.02 6.00 -19.32
CA HIS A 105 -21.04 6.68 -20.12
C HIS A 105 -22.46 6.67 -19.51
N VAL A 106 -22.70 5.95 -18.41
CA VAL A 106 -24.05 5.83 -17.81
C VAL A 106 -24.36 7.05 -16.95
N LYS A 107 -25.11 8.03 -17.47
CA LYS A 107 -25.59 9.16 -16.66
C LYS A 107 -26.39 8.63 -15.46
N ASN A 108 -25.90 8.92 -14.26
CA ASN A 108 -26.43 8.50 -12.95
C ASN A 108 -26.81 7.02 -12.85
N PHE A 109 -25.83 6.12 -12.66
CA PHE A 109 -26.09 4.69 -12.42
C PHE A 109 -27.03 4.40 -11.23
N LEU A 110 -27.16 5.37 -10.31
CA LEU A 110 -27.98 5.29 -9.10
C LEU A 110 -29.46 5.59 -9.32
N THR A 111 -29.88 6.21 -10.44
CA THR A 111 -31.29 6.61 -10.65
C THR A 111 -32.31 5.49 -10.49
N PRO A 112 -32.10 4.23 -10.98
CA PRO A 112 -33.10 3.18 -10.84
C PRO A 112 -33.21 2.62 -9.41
N LEU A 113 -32.34 3.05 -8.48
CA LEU A 113 -32.34 2.51 -7.12
C LEU A 113 -33.32 3.28 -6.20
N PRO A 114 -33.96 2.59 -5.25
CA PRO A 114 -34.76 3.24 -4.23
C PRO A 114 -33.89 4.12 -3.33
N SER A 115 -34.47 5.16 -2.72
CA SER A 115 -33.72 6.19 -1.98
C SER A 115 -32.87 5.62 -0.84
N TRP A 116 -33.38 4.64 -0.09
CA TRP A 116 -32.62 3.98 1.00
C TRP A 116 -31.35 3.27 0.49
N LEU A 117 -31.43 2.63 -0.69
CA LEU A 117 -30.30 1.92 -1.27
C LEU A 117 -29.26 2.88 -1.85
N LYS A 118 -29.68 4.05 -2.36
CA LYS A 118 -28.74 5.12 -2.73
C LYS A 118 -27.91 5.59 -1.54
N TRP A 119 -28.55 5.77 -0.38
CA TRP A 119 -27.86 6.11 0.87
C TRP A 119 -26.86 5.03 1.28
N ILE A 120 -27.26 3.75 1.27
CA ILE A 120 -26.34 2.64 1.59
C ILE A 120 -25.14 2.63 0.65
N VAL A 121 -25.36 2.74 -0.66
CA VAL A 121 -24.28 2.73 -1.64
C VAL A 121 -23.35 3.92 -1.46
N GLY A 122 -23.87 5.11 -1.17
CA GLY A 122 -23.06 6.31 -0.93
C GLY A 122 -22.25 6.22 0.35
N ILE A 123 -22.86 5.80 1.46
CA ILE A 123 -22.17 5.59 2.74
C ILE A 123 -21.10 4.50 2.60
N LEU A 124 -21.45 3.36 1.99
CA LEU A 124 -20.51 2.28 1.73
C LEU A 124 -19.33 2.76 0.88
N SER A 125 -19.61 3.54 -0.17
CA SER A 125 -18.58 4.11 -1.04
C SER A 125 -17.65 5.07 -0.29
N LEU A 126 -18.19 5.87 0.64
CA LEU A 126 -17.42 6.77 1.49
C LEU A 126 -16.51 5.98 2.44
N CYS A 127 -17.05 4.97 3.13
CA CYS A 127 -16.25 4.07 3.97
C CYS A 127 -15.14 3.38 3.18
N LEU A 128 -15.46 2.91 1.97
CA LEU A 128 -14.51 2.24 1.09
C LEU A 128 -13.43 3.22 0.60
N LEU A 129 -13.77 4.47 0.29
CA LEU A 129 -12.80 5.51 -0.08
C LEU A 129 -11.75 5.69 1.02
N ILE A 130 -12.19 5.89 2.27
CA ILE A 130 -11.29 6.08 3.42
C ILE A 130 -10.43 4.82 3.64
N TYR A 131 -11.06 3.66 3.73
CA TYR A 131 -10.37 2.40 4.01
C TYR A 131 -9.35 2.03 2.94
N SER A 132 -9.72 2.15 1.66
CA SER A 132 -8.81 1.87 0.54
C SER A 132 -7.62 2.82 0.48
N THR A 133 -7.79 4.09 0.87
CA THR A 133 -6.68 5.06 0.94
C THR A 133 -5.62 4.62 1.96
N PHE A 134 -6.07 4.24 3.17
CA PHE A 134 -5.15 3.78 4.21
C PHE A 134 -4.50 2.44 3.86
N ILE A 135 -5.23 1.50 3.25
CA ILE A 135 -4.61 0.27 2.74
C ILE A 135 -3.55 0.59 1.69
N LEU A 136 -3.89 1.39 0.69
CA LEU A 136 -2.98 1.66 -0.42
C LEU A 136 -1.69 2.33 0.08
N SER A 137 -1.81 3.35 0.92
CA SER A 137 -0.64 4.01 1.52
C SER A 137 0.20 3.05 2.37
N SER A 138 -0.46 2.13 3.11
CA SER A 138 0.23 1.08 3.86
C SER A 138 0.97 0.09 2.96
N VAL A 139 0.39 -0.27 1.80
CA VAL A 139 1.02 -1.16 0.82
C VAL A 139 2.20 -0.47 0.14
N ILE A 140 2.06 0.80 -0.24
CA ILE A 140 3.17 1.59 -0.80
C ILE A 140 4.32 1.67 0.21
N ARG A 141 3.99 1.94 1.48
CA ARG A 141 4.97 1.97 2.57
C ARG A 141 5.65 0.62 2.75
N SER A 142 4.90 -0.49 2.79
CA SER A 142 5.49 -1.81 3.01
C SER A 142 6.43 -2.23 1.88
N ILE A 143 6.15 -1.84 0.63
CA ILE A 143 7.08 -2.09 -0.49
C ILE A 143 8.46 -1.47 -0.21
N VAL A 144 8.53 -0.32 0.48
CA VAL A 144 9.80 0.36 0.75
C VAL A 144 10.41 -0.08 2.08
N ALA A 145 9.58 -0.21 3.12
CA ALA A 145 10.03 -0.51 4.48
C ALA A 145 10.29 -2.01 4.71
N ASP A 146 9.46 -2.90 4.13
CA ASP A 146 9.47 -4.34 4.40
C ASP A 146 10.14 -5.15 3.27
N SER A 147 10.70 -4.50 2.25
CA SER A 147 11.39 -5.17 1.16
C SER A 147 12.90 -4.98 1.23
N LYS A 148 13.64 -5.95 0.68
CA LYS A 148 15.09 -5.80 0.43
C LYS A 148 15.38 -5.04 -0.86
N ILE A 149 14.36 -4.46 -1.49
CA ILE A 149 14.48 -3.80 -2.79
C ILE A 149 15.06 -2.41 -2.57
N SER A 150 16.24 -2.15 -3.14
CA SER A 150 16.81 -0.81 -3.16
C SER A 150 16.07 0.06 -4.18
N PHE A 151 15.25 0.99 -3.67
CA PHE A 151 14.64 2.06 -4.47
C PHE A 151 15.57 3.27 -4.62
N ASP A 152 16.87 3.03 -4.81
CA ASP A 152 17.83 4.08 -5.07
C ASP A 152 17.81 4.44 -6.57
N VAL A 153 17.21 5.59 -6.88
CA VAL A 153 17.12 6.13 -8.25
C VAL A 153 18.33 6.98 -8.63
N THR A 154 19.28 7.21 -7.72
CA THR A 154 20.51 7.96 -8.04
C THR A 154 21.47 7.15 -8.90
N ASN A 155 21.46 5.83 -8.75
CA ASN A 155 22.25 4.87 -9.54
C ASN A 155 21.41 4.25 -10.67
N PHE A 156 20.91 5.07 -11.60
CA PHE A 156 20.04 4.61 -12.70
C PHE A 156 20.68 3.52 -13.59
N SER A 157 22.01 3.51 -13.69
CA SER A 157 22.75 2.55 -14.53
C SER A 157 22.79 1.11 -13.97
N THR A 158 22.47 0.91 -12.69
CA THR A 158 22.54 -0.40 -12.01
C THR A 158 21.23 -0.77 -11.32
N VAL A 159 20.09 -0.30 -11.84
CA VAL A 159 18.77 -0.55 -11.23
C VAL A 159 18.47 -2.07 -11.22
N PRO A 160 18.27 -2.68 -10.05
CA PRO A 160 17.90 -4.09 -9.96
C PRO A 160 16.57 -4.38 -10.65
N ARG A 161 16.43 -5.59 -11.22
CA ARG A 161 15.18 -6.06 -11.84
C ARG A 161 13.96 -5.94 -10.91
N TYR A 162 14.17 -6.11 -9.59
CA TYR A 162 13.14 -5.98 -8.56
C TYR A 162 12.66 -4.55 -8.37
N THR A 163 13.54 -3.56 -8.52
CA THR A 163 13.18 -2.14 -8.44
C THR A 163 12.26 -1.77 -9.60
N VAL A 164 12.55 -2.27 -10.81
CA VAL A 164 11.66 -2.12 -11.97
C VAL A 164 10.31 -2.78 -11.72
N ALA A 165 10.29 -4.01 -11.21
CA ALA A 165 9.05 -4.71 -10.86
C ALA A 165 8.24 -3.93 -9.79
N GLY A 166 8.92 -3.39 -8.77
CA GLY A 166 8.31 -2.53 -7.76
C GLY A 166 7.67 -1.27 -8.35
N PHE A 167 8.34 -0.59 -9.29
CA PHE A 167 7.76 0.56 -9.99
C PHE A 167 6.54 0.18 -10.84
N ILE A 168 6.56 -0.96 -11.52
CA ILE A 168 5.40 -1.47 -12.28
C ILE A 168 4.21 -1.70 -11.35
N VAL A 169 4.45 -2.32 -10.19
CA VAL A 169 3.42 -2.54 -9.17
C VAL A 169 2.86 -1.21 -8.65
N LEU A 170 3.72 -0.25 -8.31
CA LEU A 170 3.31 1.08 -7.84
C LEU A 170 2.51 1.84 -8.90
N ALA A 171 2.93 1.79 -10.17
CA ALA A 171 2.19 2.39 -11.28
C ALA A 171 0.81 1.74 -11.47
N THR A 172 0.76 0.40 -11.38
CA THR A 172 -0.50 -0.36 -11.49
C THR A 172 -1.44 -0.02 -10.34
N LEU A 173 -0.95 0.03 -9.10
CA LEU A 173 -1.71 0.40 -7.92
C LEU A 173 -2.23 1.84 -8.00
N SER A 174 -1.39 2.78 -8.43
CA SER A 174 -1.74 4.19 -8.64
C SER A 174 -2.88 4.34 -9.66
N LEU A 175 -2.74 3.70 -10.83
CA LEU A 175 -3.75 3.72 -11.88
C LEU A 175 -5.08 3.13 -11.39
N SER A 176 -5.00 1.97 -10.73
CA SER A 176 -6.18 1.29 -10.17
C SER A 176 -6.90 2.17 -9.17
N TYR A 177 -6.15 2.76 -8.23
CA TYR A 177 -6.71 3.60 -7.19
C TYR A 177 -7.37 4.86 -7.76
N TYR A 178 -6.74 5.52 -8.74
CA TYR A 178 -7.33 6.68 -9.41
C TYR A 178 -8.70 6.34 -10.02
N TYR A 179 -8.81 5.30 -10.85
CA TYR A 179 -10.10 4.94 -11.44
C TYR A 179 -11.10 4.44 -10.40
N PHE A 180 -10.61 3.80 -9.35
CA PHE A 180 -11.45 3.33 -8.27
C PHE A 180 -12.09 4.48 -7.50
N THR A 181 -11.31 5.49 -7.11
CA THR A 181 -11.85 6.68 -6.44
C THR A 181 -12.80 7.46 -7.36
N GLN A 182 -12.55 7.51 -8.67
CA GLN A 182 -13.51 8.11 -9.62
C GLN A 182 -14.85 7.37 -9.63
N LEU A 183 -14.84 6.03 -9.55
CA LEU A 183 -16.08 5.24 -9.41
C LEU A 183 -16.79 5.54 -8.08
N LEU A 184 -16.05 5.63 -6.97
CA LEU A 184 -16.61 5.94 -5.65
C LEU A 184 -17.19 7.36 -5.60
N PHE A 185 -16.49 8.36 -6.12
CA PHE A 185 -16.98 9.75 -6.13
C PHE A 185 -18.26 9.90 -6.96
N ARG A 186 -18.42 9.11 -8.04
CA ARG A 186 -19.68 9.05 -8.79
C ARG A 186 -20.84 8.52 -7.96
N ALA A 187 -20.59 7.73 -6.93
CA ALA A 187 -21.60 7.28 -5.99
C ALA A 187 -21.82 8.30 -4.84
N ILE A 188 -20.75 8.94 -4.37
CA ILE A 188 -20.77 9.83 -3.20
C ILE A 188 -21.37 11.21 -3.54
N PHE A 189 -20.84 11.91 -4.55
CA PHE A 189 -21.21 13.31 -4.79
C PHE A 189 -22.69 13.54 -5.17
N PRO A 190 -23.37 12.67 -5.94
CA PRO A 190 -24.79 12.85 -6.18
C PRO A 190 -25.66 12.74 -4.92
N LEU A 191 -25.20 12.02 -3.89
CA LEU A 191 -25.94 11.84 -2.64
C LEU A 191 -25.75 13.03 -1.69
N PHE A 192 -24.53 13.59 -1.65
CA PHE A 192 -24.16 14.69 -0.74
C PHE A 192 -24.09 16.04 -1.44
N ARG A 193 -24.78 16.21 -2.58
CA ARG A 193 -24.69 17.43 -3.40
C ARG A 193 -25.02 18.70 -2.63
N ASP A 194 -26.05 18.64 -1.78
CA ASP A 194 -26.51 19.79 -1.00
C ASP A 194 -25.60 20.09 0.21
N ASN A 195 -24.92 19.06 0.72
CA ASN A 195 -24.13 19.13 1.96
C ASN A 195 -22.76 18.47 1.79
N ILE A 196 -21.96 18.95 0.83
CA ILE A 196 -20.64 18.36 0.53
C ILE A 196 -19.68 18.39 1.74
N TRP A 197 -19.88 19.35 2.65
CA TRP A 197 -19.15 19.44 3.93
C TRP A 197 -19.25 18.16 4.77
N LEU A 198 -20.35 17.42 4.69
CA LEU A 198 -20.50 16.13 5.37
C LEU A 198 -19.50 15.08 4.87
N VAL A 199 -19.12 15.13 3.58
CA VAL A 199 -18.11 14.21 3.03
C VAL A 199 -16.74 14.49 3.65
N TYR A 200 -16.34 15.77 3.69
CA TYR A 200 -15.07 16.17 4.32
C TYR A 200 -15.06 15.88 5.82
N PHE A 201 -16.16 16.18 6.51
CA PHE A 201 -16.32 15.88 7.93
C PHE A 201 -16.21 14.38 8.17
N ALA A 202 -16.91 13.55 7.40
CA ALA A 202 -16.86 12.10 7.56
C ALA A 202 -15.46 11.54 7.28
N ILE A 203 -14.74 12.03 6.26
CA ILE A 203 -13.35 11.66 5.98
C ILE A 203 -12.44 12.05 7.15
N ALA A 204 -12.50 13.31 7.60
CA ALA A 204 -11.67 13.81 8.68
C ALA A 204 -11.95 13.09 10.00
N PHE A 205 -13.22 12.97 10.38
CA PHE A 205 -13.65 12.33 11.62
C PHE A 205 -13.26 10.85 11.65
N SER A 206 -13.62 10.08 10.62
CA SER A 206 -13.29 8.65 10.56
C SER A 206 -11.78 8.42 10.49
N GLY A 207 -11.05 9.26 9.75
CA GLY A 207 -9.59 9.23 9.68
C GLY A 207 -8.94 9.48 11.04
N LEU A 208 -9.38 10.52 11.76
CA LEU A 208 -8.88 10.83 13.10
C LEU A 208 -9.24 9.74 14.13
N VAL A 209 -10.44 9.17 14.05
CA VAL A 209 -10.85 8.03 14.90
C VAL A 209 -9.93 6.83 14.63
N TYR A 210 -9.67 6.50 13.36
CA TYR A 210 -8.74 5.43 12.99
C TYR A 210 -7.33 5.65 13.54
N LEU A 211 -6.83 6.89 13.47
CA LEU A 211 -5.52 7.25 14.03
C LEU A 211 -5.49 7.18 15.56
N SER A 212 -6.58 7.59 16.21
CA SER A 212 -6.69 7.60 17.68
C SER A 212 -6.67 6.18 18.25
N ILE A 213 -7.31 5.21 17.57
CA ILE A 213 -7.27 3.80 17.98
C ILE A 213 -5.83 3.23 17.92
N LYS A 214 -4.98 3.76 17.04
CA LYS A 214 -3.56 3.36 16.89
C LYS A 214 -2.58 4.23 17.69
N SER A 215 -3.07 5.01 18.64
CA SER A 215 -2.24 5.89 19.48
C SER A 215 -1.06 5.12 20.10
N GLY A 216 0.15 5.72 20.05
CA GLY A 216 1.39 5.11 20.52
C GLY A 216 2.20 4.34 19.46
N ASN A 217 1.64 4.06 18.28
CA ASN A 217 2.39 3.42 17.21
C ASN A 217 3.10 4.46 16.31
N PRO A 218 4.41 4.34 16.02
CA PRO A 218 5.14 5.28 15.16
C PRO A 218 4.57 5.36 13.73
N THR A 219 3.76 4.39 13.31
CA THR A 219 3.03 4.40 12.04
C THR A 219 1.97 5.51 11.95
N VAL A 220 1.47 6.04 13.06
CA VAL A 220 0.44 7.11 13.07
C VAL A 220 0.96 8.36 12.36
N LEU A 221 2.23 8.72 12.58
CA LEU A 221 2.85 9.91 11.97
C LEU A 221 2.86 9.84 10.43
N PHE A 222 2.92 8.62 9.88
CA PHE A 222 2.85 8.39 8.43
C PHE A 222 1.44 8.59 7.87
N TYR A 223 0.39 8.25 8.62
CA TYR A 223 -0.99 8.29 8.11
C TYR A 223 -1.64 9.68 8.20
N ILE A 224 -1.12 10.61 9.02
CA ILE A 224 -1.59 12.00 9.07
C ILE A 224 -1.47 12.71 7.71
N PRO A 225 -0.29 12.75 7.05
CA PRO A 225 -0.19 13.37 5.73
C PRO A 225 -1.00 12.63 4.66
N VAL A 226 -1.24 11.33 4.82
CA VAL A 226 -2.14 10.55 3.92
C VAL A 226 -3.59 11.03 4.06
N LEU A 227 -4.07 11.26 5.29
CA LEU A 227 -5.41 11.80 5.54
C LEU A 227 -5.55 13.21 4.97
N ALA A 228 -4.55 14.07 5.19
CA ALA A 228 -4.52 15.41 4.61
C ALA A 228 -4.53 15.36 3.07
N TRP A 229 -3.74 14.46 2.49
CA TRP A 229 -3.71 14.21 1.06
C TRP A 229 -5.08 13.76 0.53
N LEU A 230 -5.79 12.88 1.24
CA LEU A 230 -7.14 12.44 0.86
C LEU A 230 -8.16 13.59 0.86
N LEU A 231 -8.08 14.48 1.85
CA LEU A 231 -8.93 15.68 1.91
C LEU A 231 -8.63 16.63 0.75
N ILE A 232 -7.36 16.91 0.48
CA ILE A 232 -6.93 17.75 -0.66
C ILE A 232 -7.37 17.12 -1.97
N TYR A 233 -7.19 15.81 -2.12
CA TYR A 233 -7.61 15.06 -3.31
C TYR A 233 -9.13 15.14 -3.52
N THR A 234 -9.91 14.88 -2.47
CA THR A 234 -11.38 15.00 -2.51
C THR A 234 -11.80 16.42 -2.88
N TRP A 235 -11.13 17.42 -2.32
CA TRP A 235 -11.37 18.83 -2.62
C TRP A 235 -11.08 19.18 -4.08
N MET A 236 -9.95 18.72 -4.62
CA MET A 236 -9.58 18.94 -6.01
C MET A 236 -10.57 18.26 -6.98
N VAL A 237 -11.04 17.04 -6.68
CA VAL A 237 -11.99 16.31 -7.53
C VAL A 237 -13.39 16.93 -7.46
N ASN A 238 -13.81 17.42 -6.30
CA ASN A 238 -15.12 18.05 -6.09
C ASN A 238 -15.24 19.43 -6.77
N ARG A 239 -14.13 20.08 -7.11
CA ARG A 239 -14.18 21.41 -7.72
C ARG A 239 -14.72 21.28 -9.15
N ASP A 240 -16.02 21.55 -9.31
CA ASP A 240 -16.78 21.59 -10.57
C ASP A 240 -16.33 22.74 -11.50
N GLY A 241 -15.03 22.93 -11.69
CA GLY A 241 -14.49 23.84 -12.69
C GLY A 241 -14.67 23.25 -14.09
N VAL A 242 -15.21 24.06 -15.01
CA VAL A 242 -15.42 23.78 -16.45
C VAL A 242 -14.16 23.25 -17.17
N ILE A 243 -12.98 23.48 -16.58
CA ILE A 243 -11.68 22.99 -17.05
C ILE A 243 -11.42 21.57 -16.51
N LEU A 244 -11.67 21.32 -15.21
CA LEU A 244 -11.41 20.03 -14.55
C LEU A 244 -12.42 18.93 -14.93
N ASN A 245 -13.69 19.26 -15.19
CA ASN A 245 -14.68 18.24 -15.57
C ASN A 245 -14.44 17.70 -17.01
N ARG A 246 -13.87 18.52 -17.90
CA ARG A 246 -13.37 18.08 -19.22
C ARG A 246 -12.05 17.31 -19.14
N ILE A 247 -11.19 17.69 -18.19
CA ILE A 247 -9.95 16.98 -17.85
C ILE A 247 -10.25 15.60 -17.23
N ARG A 248 -11.32 15.46 -16.41
CA ARG A 248 -11.70 14.21 -15.72
C ARG A 248 -11.99 13.02 -16.65
N ILE A 249 -12.32 13.28 -17.91
CA ILE A 249 -12.70 12.26 -18.91
C ILE A 249 -11.68 12.23 -20.07
N ASN A 250 -10.81 13.24 -20.19
CA ASN A 250 -9.80 13.31 -21.24
C ASN A 250 -8.48 12.67 -20.79
N ILE A 251 -7.72 12.14 -21.75
CA ILE A 251 -6.40 11.51 -21.55
C ILE A 251 -5.47 12.46 -20.79
N ALA A 252 -5.52 13.76 -21.07
CA ALA A 252 -4.72 14.78 -20.39
C ALA A 252 -4.96 14.83 -18.87
N GLY A 253 -6.20 14.63 -18.41
CA GLY A 253 -6.47 14.63 -16.97
C GLY A 253 -6.12 13.35 -16.27
N ILE A 254 -6.25 12.22 -16.96
CA ILE A 254 -5.72 10.94 -16.46
C ILE A 254 -4.21 11.08 -16.26
N LEU A 255 -3.48 11.65 -17.24
CA LEU A 255 -2.04 11.89 -17.13
C LEU A 255 -1.69 12.85 -15.99
N PHE A 256 -2.43 13.95 -15.83
CA PHE A 256 -2.25 14.88 -14.71
C PHE A 256 -2.40 14.17 -13.36
N TRP A 257 -3.44 13.36 -13.19
CA TRP A 257 -3.65 12.64 -11.94
C TRP A 257 -2.59 11.58 -11.69
N ILE A 258 -2.21 10.80 -12.71
CA ILE A 258 -1.09 9.85 -12.61
C ILE A 258 0.18 10.56 -12.15
N PHE A 259 0.46 11.76 -12.67
CA PHE A 259 1.59 12.57 -12.23
C PHE A 259 1.48 12.97 -10.74
N VAL A 260 0.34 13.51 -10.31
CA VAL A 260 0.10 13.89 -8.90
C VAL A 260 0.28 12.68 -7.96
N PHE A 261 -0.26 11.52 -8.33
CA PHE A 261 -0.07 10.28 -7.57
C PHE A 261 1.39 9.82 -7.55
N SER A 262 2.09 9.91 -8.68
CA SER A 262 3.51 9.55 -8.77
C SER A 262 4.36 10.40 -7.82
N VAL A 263 4.14 11.72 -7.79
CA VAL A 263 4.82 12.63 -6.85
C VAL A 263 4.53 12.24 -5.40
N SER A 264 3.27 11.89 -5.09
CA SER A 264 2.85 11.49 -3.74
C SER A 264 3.51 10.16 -3.31
N ILE A 265 3.57 9.19 -4.22
CA ILE A 265 4.25 7.90 -4.00
C ILE A 265 5.75 8.11 -3.83
N ALA A 266 6.37 8.96 -4.65
CA ALA A 266 7.79 9.29 -4.55
C ALA A 266 8.11 9.96 -3.20
N ALA A 267 7.25 10.86 -2.72
CA ALA A 267 7.41 11.49 -1.40
C ALA A 267 7.39 10.45 -0.27
N ILE A 268 6.43 9.50 -0.31
CA ILE A 268 6.37 8.38 0.63
C ILE A 268 7.66 7.54 0.53
N MET A 269 8.07 7.20 -0.68
CA MET A 269 9.25 6.36 -0.92
C MET A 269 10.53 7.00 -0.40
N VAL A 270 10.75 8.29 -0.64
CA VAL A 270 11.91 9.02 -0.13
C VAL A 270 11.91 9.08 1.39
N ALA A 271 10.74 9.34 2.01
CA ALA A 271 10.63 9.41 3.46
C ALA A 271 10.93 8.05 4.12
N GLU A 272 10.39 6.96 3.58
CA GLU A 272 10.58 5.61 4.14
C GLU A 272 11.98 5.06 3.84
N ASN A 273 12.53 5.33 2.65
CA ASN A 273 13.89 4.92 2.31
C ASN A 273 14.93 5.61 3.21
N ARG A 274 14.75 6.91 3.52
CA ARG A 274 15.63 7.62 4.47
C ARG A 274 15.60 7.02 5.87
N LYS A 275 14.43 6.58 6.35
CA LYS A 275 14.31 5.89 7.64
C LYS A 275 15.04 4.55 7.63
N ALA A 276 14.79 3.72 6.61
CA ALA A 276 15.44 2.42 6.47
C ALA A 276 16.96 2.55 6.33
N GLU A 277 17.44 3.55 5.58
CA GLU A 277 18.86 3.83 5.44
C GLU A 277 19.48 4.25 6.78
N TRP A 278 18.80 5.11 7.56
CA TRP A 278 19.26 5.55 8.87
C TRP A 278 19.41 4.38 9.86
N GLU A 279 18.40 3.51 9.93
CA GLU A 279 18.44 2.30 10.77
C GLU A 279 19.60 1.38 10.36
N ARG A 280 19.80 1.19 9.06
CA ARG A 280 20.90 0.39 8.52
C ARG A 280 22.27 0.99 8.88
N ARG A 281 22.42 2.32 8.81
CA ARG A 281 23.65 3.02 9.21
C ARG A 281 23.93 2.83 10.71
N LYS A 282 22.90 2.94 11.55
CA LYS A 282 23.02 2.71 13.01
C LYS A 282 23.48 1.28 13.29
N PHE A 283 22.85 0.28 12.67
CA PHE A 283 23.21 -1.12 12.81
C PHE A 283 24.67 -1.40 12.41
N TYR A 284 25.13 -0.86 11.27
CA TYR A 284 26.53 -1.03 10.86
C TYR A 284 27.52 -0.33 11.77
N ALA A 285 27.17 0.84 12.32
CA ALA A 285 27.99 1.54 13.30
C ALA A 285 28.14 0.73 14.60
N GLU A 286 27.04 0.17 15.12
CA GLU A 286 27.06 -0.71 16.30
C GLU A 286 27.90 -1.97 16.04
N LYS A 287 27.68 -2.64 14.91
CA LYS A 287 28.46 -3.83 14.54
C LYS A 287 29.95 -3.51 14.42
N LYS A 288 30.30 -2.37 13.84
CA LYS A 288 31.70 -1.93 13.71
C LYS A 288 32.29 -1.57 15.07
N ALA A 289 31.54 -0.94 15.97
CA ALA A 289 31.99 -0.64 17.33
C ALA A 289 32.35 -1.92 18.09
N VAL A 290 31.48 -2.93 18.05
CA VAL A 290 31.73 -4.26 18.67
C VAL A 290 32.95 -4.95 18.07
N GLN A 291 33.14 -4.87 16.75
CA GLN A 291 34.32 -5.45 16.09
C GLN A 291 35.62 -4.71 16.41
N THR A 292 35.56 -3.39 16.63
CA THR A 292 36.76 -2.56 16.90
C THR A 292 37.23 -2.72 18.34
N ASP A 293 36.30 -2.86 19.29
CA ASP A 293 36.63 -3.09 20.70
C ASP A 293 35.66 -4.12 21.33
N PRO A 294 35.93 -5.42 21.15
CA PRO A 294 35.12 -6.48 21.75
C PRO A 294 35.26 -6.53 23.28
N SER A 295 36.29 -5.88 23.84
CA SER A 295 36.48 -5.81 25.29
C SER A 295 35.62 -4.73 25.94
N SER A 296 35.16 -3.73 25.19
CA SER A 296 34.33 -2.63 25.67
C SER A 296 33.03 -3.09 26.33
N GLU A 297 32.26 -4.01 25.71
CA GLU A 297 31.04 -4.54 26.32
C GLU A 297 31.34 -5.32 27.61
N ARG A 298 32.44 -6.07 27.62
CA ARG A 298 32.89 -6.81 28.81
C ARG A 298 33.33 -5.86 29.92
N LEU A 299 34.09 -4.81 29.59
CA LEU A 299 34.52 -3.78 30.54
C LEU A 299 33.34 -2.98 31.07
N MET A 300 32.35 -2.64 30.23
CA MET A 300 31.11 -1.99 30.63
C MET A 300 30.30 -2.89 31.57
N ASN A 301 30.15 -4.18 31.26
CA ASN A 301 29.46 -5.12 32.15
C ASN A 301 30.21 -5.33 33.48
N ILE A 302 31.55 -5.33 33.46
CA ILE A 302 32.36 -5.35 34.67
C ILE A 302 32.12 -4.06 35.48
N ALA A 303 32.18 -2.90 34.83
CA ALA A 303 31.95 -1.61 35.48
C ALA A 303 30.54 -1.51 36.07
N LEU A 304 29.50 -1.91 35.35
CA LEU A 304 28.11 -1.92 35.84
C LEU A 304 27.89 -2.90 37.00
N LYS A 305 28.67 -3.98 37.07
CA LYS A 305 28.63 -4.92 38.19
C LYS A 305 29.31 -4.38 39.45
N TYR A 306 30.37 -3.58 39.29
CA TYR A 306 31.08 -2.97 40.43
C TYR A 306 30.52 -1.59 40.83
N LEU A 307 29.87 -0.89 39.91
CA LEU A 307 29.11 0.35 40.11
C LEU A 307 27.61 0.03 40.18
N ASP A 308 27.25 -0.90 41.06
CA ASP A 308 25.86 -1.26 41.31
C ASP A 308 25.21 -0.28 42.30
N ASN A 309 23.91 -0.45 42.52
CA ASN A 309 23.15 0.42 43.42
C ASN A 309 23.72 0.39 44.85
N ASP A 310 24.25 -0.74 45.29
CA ASP A 310 24.83 -0.92 46.62
C ASP A 310 26.12 -0.09 46.76
N PHE A 311 27.01 -0.13 45.75
CA PHE A 311 28.18 0.74 45.68
C PHE A 311 27.80 2.23 45.75
N PHE A 312 26.77 2.64 45.01
CA PHE A 312 26.33 4.04 45.00
C PHE A 312 25.66 4.46 46.31
N GLU A 313 24.92 3.59 46.98
CA GLU A 313 24.28 3.86 48.25
C GLU A 313 25.31 3.99 49.38
N GLU A 314 26.28 3.07 49.45
CA GLU A 314 27.37 3.11 50.43
C GLU A 314 28.28 4.33 50.27
N ASN A 315 28.52 4.76 49.02
CA ASN A 315 29.41 5.89 48.72
C ASN A 315 28.67 7.21 48.48
N PHE A 316 27.34 7.24 48.62
CA PHE A 316 26.51 8.41 48.29
C PHE A 316 26.95 9.68 49.01
N ASN A 317 27.31 9.54 50.30
CA ASN A 317 27.73 10.67 51.12
C ASN A 317 29.13 11.18 50.76
N ARG A 318 30.00 10.33 50.18
CA ARG A 318 31.36 10.67 49.78
C ARG A 318 31.39 11.53 48.51
N PHE A 319 30.37 11.45 47.66
CA PHE A 319 30.25 12.34 46.49
C PHE A 319 30.00 13.82 46.87
N LYS A 320 29.63 14.11 48.12
CA LYS A 320 29.38 15.48 48.61
C LYS A 320 30.65 16.20 49.08
N ASP A 321 31.71 15.45 49.41
CA ASP A 321 32.96 15.99 49.94
C ASP A 321 34.11 15.73 48.95
N SER A 322 34.75 16.82 48.49
CA SER A 322 35.78 16.78 47.45
C SER A 322 37.05 16.04 47.87
N ALA A 323 37.34 15.96 49.17
CA ALA A 323 38.47 15.21 49.69
C ALA A 323 38.20 13.69 49.64
N SER A 324 37.03 13.25 50.13
CA SER A 324 36.68 11.82 50.18
C SER A 324 36.30 11.22 48.82
N ASN A 325 35.78 12.04 47.89
CA ASN A 325 35.47 11.63 46.52
C ASN A 325 36.71 11.25 45.71
N ARG A 326 37.89 11.76 46.08
CA ARG A 326 39.14 11.49 45.36
C ARG A 326 39.65 10.05 45.50
N TYR A 327 39.05 9.28 46.41
CA TYR A 327 39.41 7.89 46.74
C TYR A 327 38.33 6.88 46.29
N LEU A 328 37.47 7.29 45.35
CA LEU A 328 36.51 6.47 44.61
C LEU A 328 36.97 6.43 43.15
#